data_AF-A0A538BDE2-F1
#
_entry.id   AF-A0A538BDE2-F1
#
_cell.length_a   1.000
_cell.length_b   1.000
_cell.length_c   1.000
_cell.angle_alpha   90.00
_cell.angle_beta   90.00
_cell.angle_gamma   90.00
#
_symmetry.space_group_name_H-M   'P 1'
#
loop_
_entity.id
_entity.type
_entity.pdbx_description
1 polymer ?
#
loop_
_entity_poly.entity_id
_entity_poly.type
_entity_poly.pdbx_seq_one_letter_code
_entity_poly.pdbx_strand_id
1 'polypeptide(L)' 'FRTELPVEDYHTIAGFVFGQLGRAPQAGDEVSHDGLVFRVEEVEGPRIDKLAVTFERRREERERDEEAGAQES' A
#
# COMPACT_ATOMS: atom_id res chain seq x y z
N PHE A 1 0.55 -20.14 -1.53
CA PHE A 1 0.81 -18.76 -1.96
C PHE A 1 1.95 -18.79 -2.98
N ARG A 2 1.73 -18.35 -4.23
CA ARG A 2 2.75 -18.24 -5.28
C ARG A 2 2.58 -16.87 -5.95
N THR A 3 3.20 -15.87 -5.34
CA THR A 3 3.40 -14.55 -5.93
C THR A 3 4.89 -14.41 -6.07
N GLU A 4 5.36 -14.12 -7.29
CA GLU A 4 6.77 -13.90 -7.58
C GLU A 4 7.03 -12.40 -7.44
N LEU A 5 7.71 -12.03 -6.35
CA LEU A 5 8.21 -10.67 -6.17
C LEU A 5 9.50 -10.52 -6.99
N PRO A 6 9.67 -9.44 -7.77
CA PRO A 6 10.92 -9.20 -8.49
C PRO A 6 12.08 -9.02 -7.49
N VAL A 7 13.08 -9.89 -7.62
CA VAL A 7 14.27 -9.93 -6.76
C VAL A 7 15.40 -9.15 -7.42
N GLU A 8 15.29 -7.82 -7.46
CA GLU A 8 16.46 -6.96 -7.71
C GLU A 8 16.48 -5.83 -6.66
N ASP A 9 17.36 -6.03 -5.67
CA ASP A 9 17.93 -5.10 -4.68
C ASP A 9 17.06 -4.38 -3.62
N TYR A 10 15.90 -4.93 -3.26
CA TYR A 10 15.23 -4.57 -2.00
C TYR A 10 15.01 -5.81 -1.13
N HIS A 11 15.78 -5.93 -0.05
CA HIS A 11 15.69 -7.08 0.87
C HIS A 11 14.44 -7.03 1.77
N THR A 12 13.70 -5.92 1.76
CA THR A 12 12.51 -5.68 2.60
C THR A 12 11.40 -4.96 1.84
N ILE A 13 10.15 -5.17 2.24
CA ILE A 13 8.97 -4.48 1.69
C ILE A 13 9.11 -2.95 1.82
N ALA A 14 9.71 -2.46 2.91
CA ALA A 14 9.99 -1.05 3.11
C ALA A 14 10.92 -0.47 2.03
N GLY A 15 11.95 -1.22 1.62
CA GLY A 15 12.85 -0.83 0.54
C GLY A 15 12.11 -0.72 -0.80
N PHE A 16 11.24 -1.68 -1.11
CA PHE A 16 10.39 -1.64 -2.30
C PHE A 16 9.49 -0.39 -2.33
N VAL A 17 8.75 -0.12 -1.24
CA VAL A 17 7.88 1.06 -1.14
C VAL A 17 8.68 2.35 -1.29
N PHE A 18 9.84 2.43 -0.63
CA PHE A 18 10.75 3.57 -0.77
C PHE A 18 11.19 3.80 -2.22
N GLY A 19 11.60 2.73 -2.92
CA GLY A 19 11.98 2.78 -4.32
C GLY A 19 10.85 3.28 -5.22
N GLN A 20 9.63 2.80 -4.99
CA GLN A 20 8.45 3.23 -5.74
C GLN A 20 8.07 4.68 -5.51
N LEU A 21 8.27 5.21 -4.30
CA LEU A 21 7.99 6.62 -3.98
C LEU A 21 9.00 7.58 -4.63
N GLY A 22 10.26 7.15 -4.83
CA GLY A 22 11.32 7.98 -5.43
C GLY A 22 11.75 9.19 -4.58
N ARG A 23 11.24 9.29 -3.35
CA ARG A 23 11.54 10.34 -2.36
C ARG A 23 11.47 9.77 -0.95
N ALA A 24 11.87 10.57 0.04
CA ALA A 24 11.69 10.20 1.43
C ALA A 24 10.20 9.91 1.75
N PRO A 25 9.91 8.81 2.46
CA PRO A 25 8.55 8.41 2.79
C PRO A 25 7.95 9.32 3.87
N GLN A 26 6.65 9.48 3.80
CA GLN A 26 5.84 10.21 4.76
C GLN A 26 4.64 9.37 5.18
N ALA A 27 4.19 9.52 6.43
CA ALA A 27 2.96 8.87 6.88
C ALA A 27 1.78 9.32 6.00
N GLY A 28 1.00 8.35 5.53
CA GLY A 28 -0.09 8.55 4.57
C GLY A 28 0.28 8.32 3.10
N ASP A 29 1.56 8.16 2.77
CA ASP A 29 1.97 7.77 1.41
C ASP A 29 1.35 6.41 1.03
N GLU A 30 0.88 6.29 -0.21
CA GLU A 30 0.33 5.06 -0.77
C GLU A 30 1.05 4.68 -2.08
N VAL A 31 1.27 3.37 -2.24
CA VAL A 31 1.81 2.76 -3.46
C VAL A 31 0.93 1.57 -3.82
N SER A 32 0.43 1.52 -5.05
CA SER A 32 -0.24 0.34 -5.61
C SER A 32 0.73 -0.50 -6.43
N HIS A 33 0.70 -1.82 -6.24
CA HIS A 33 1.46 -2.77 -7.04
C HIS A 33 0.80 -4.15 -7.02
N ASP A 34 0.59 -4.75 -8.19
CA ASP A 34 0.04 -6.11 -8.37
C ASP A 34 -1.24 -6.40 -7.56
N GLY A 35 -2.20 -5.46 -7.58
CA GLY A 35 -3.46 -5.61 -6.87
C GLY A 35 -3.37 -5.41 -5.35
N LEU A 36 -2.24 -4.89 -4.85
CA LEU A 36 -2.02 -4.53 -3.45
C LEU A 36 -1.82 -3.02 -3.31
N VAL A 37 -2.37 -2.44 -2.25
CA VAL A 37 -2.06 -1.08 -1.80
C VAL A 37 -1.22 -1.15 -0.55
N PHE A 38 -0.03 -0.55 -0.61
CA PHE A 38 0.88 -0.35 0.51
C PHE A 38 0.72 1.08 1.02
N ARG A 39 0.30 1.24 2.27
CA ARG A 39 0.15 2.53 2.92
C ARG A 39 1.18 2.68 4.04
N VAL A 40 1.95 3.76 4.01
CA VAL A 40 2.87 4.14 5.09
C VAL A 40 2.03 4.62 6.28
N GLU A 41 2.06 3.85 7.38
CA GLU A 41 1.39 4.25 8.62
C GLU A 41 2.33 5.06 9.52
N GLU A 42 3.60 4.65 9.59
CA GLU A 42 4.59 5.26 10.49
C GLU A 42 5.98 5.29 9.87
N VAL A 43 6.70 6.38 10.12
CA VAL A 43 8.07 6.63 9.67
C VAL A 43 8.91 7.02 10.88
N GLU A 44 10.06 6.37 11.06
CA GLU A 44 11.08 6.73 12.05
C GLU A 44 12.32 7.28 11.32
N GLY A 45 12.47 8.60 11.33
CA GLY A 45 13.53 9.28 10.58
C GLY A 45 13.38 9.05 9.06
N PRO A 46 14.37 8.47 8.36
CA PRO A 46 14.25 8.13 6.93
C PRO A 46 13.65 6.73 6.69
N ARG A 47 13.34 5.96 7.74
CA ARG A 47 12.92 4.56 7.64
C ARG A 47 11.41 4.43 7.78
N ILE A 48 10.78 3.65 6.90
CA ILE A 48 9.41 3.21 7.11
C ILE A 48 9.40 2.22 8.28
N ASP A 49 8.67 2.55 9.33
CA ASP A 49 8.55 1.69 10.52
C ASP A 49 7.35 0.75 10.40
N LYS A 50 6.24 1.25 9.83
CA LYS A 50 5.00 0.48 9.69
C LYS A 50 4.30 0.71 8.35
N LEU A 51 3.86 -0.40 7.75
CA LEU A 51 3.05 -0.44 6.54
C LEU A 51 1.74 -1.18 6.78
N ALA A 52 0.65 -0.63 6.29
CA ALA A 52 -0.58 -1.37 6.06
C ALA A 52 -0.61 -1.87 4.62
N VAL A 53 -1.01 -3.13 4.42
CA VAL A 53 -1.16 -3.73 3.09
C VAL A 53 -2.59 -4.20 2.92
N THR A 54 -3.23 -3.78 1.82
CA THR A 54 -4.60 -4.17 1.49
C THR A 54 -4.70 -4.66 0.06
N PHE A 55 -5.70 -5.48 -0.25
CA PHE A 55 -5.98 -5.92 -1.62
C PHE A 55 -6.90 -4.91 -2.32
N GLU A 56 -6.53 -4.44 -3.52
CA GLU A 56 -7.30 -3.47 -4.32
C GLU A 56 -8.70 -3.97 -4.63
N ARG A 57 -8.87 -5.26 -4.99
CA ARG A 57 -10.20 -5.84 -5.23
C ARG A 57 -11.14 -5.70 -4.02
N ARG A 58 -10.61 -5.81 -2.80
CA ARG A 58 -11.40 -5.65 -1.57
C ARG A 58 -11.65 -4.17 -1.23
N ARG A 59 -10.81 -3.25 -1.71
CA ARG A 59 -11.02 -1.81 -1.56
C ARG A 59 -12.16 -1.35 -2.46
N GLU A 60 -12.11 -1.70 -3.75
CA GLU A 60 -13.14 -1.35 -4.72
C GLU A 60 -14.52 -1.95 -4.38
N GLU A 61 -14.56 -3.19 -3.88
CA GLU A 61 -15.81 -3.80 -3.42
C GLU A 61 -16.42 -3.04 -2.23
N ARG A 62 -15.60 -2.65 -1.25
CA ARG A 62 -16.08 -1.87 -0.08
C ARG A 62 -16.51 -0.46 -0.44
N GLU A 63 -15.75 0.23 -1.30
CA GLU A 63 -16.10 1.57 -1.77
C GLU A 63 -17.44 1.54 -2.53
N ARG A 64 -17.67 0.51 -3.38
CA ARG A 64 -18.97 0.31 -4.04
C ARG A 64 -20.11 0.03 -3.06
N ASP A 65 -19.90 -0.83 -2.07
CA ASP A 65 -20.92 -1.16 -1.06
C ASP A 65 -21.27 0.06 -0.18
N GLU A 66 -20.28 0.88 0.18
CA GLU A 66 -20.45 2.12 0.96
C GLU A 66 -21.16 3.22 0.15
N GLU A 67 -20.80 3.41 -1.12
CA GLU A 67 -21.48 4.36 -2.01
C GLU A 67 -22.93 3.95 -2.30
N ALA A 68 -23.21 2.65 -2.44
CA ALA A 68 -24.57 2.14 -2.62
C ALA A 68 -25.46 2.39 -1.40
N GLY A 69 -24.92 2.21 -0.18
CA GLY A 69 -25.65 2.48 1.06
C GLY A 69 -25.88 3.97 1.37
N ALA A 70 -25.02 4.86 0.86
CA ALA A 70 -25.16 6.31 1.04
C ALA A 70 -26.24 6.95 0.14
N GLN A 71 -26.66 6.27 -0.93
CA GLN A 71 -27.69 6.75 -1.86
C GLN A 71 -29.12 6.39 -1.44
N GLU A 72 -29.29 5.61 -0.37
CA GLU A 72 -30.59 5.16 0.15
C GLU A 72 -31.05 5.90 1.42
N SER A 73 -30.36 6.98 1.83
CA SER A 73 -30.71 7.81 3.00
C SER A 73 -31.21 9.21 2.65
#